data_AF-A0A1E5P7P7-F1
#
_entry.id   AF-A0A1E5P7P7-F1
#
_cell.length_a   1.000
_cell.length_b   1.000
_cell.length_c   1.000
_cell.angle_alpha   90.00
_cell.angle_beta   90.00
_cell.angle_gamma   90.00
#
_symmetry.space_group_name_H-M   'P 1'
#
loop_
_entity.id
_entity.type
_entity.pdbx_description
1 polymer ?
#
loop_
_entity_poly.entity_id
_entity_poly.type
_entity_poly.pdbx_seq_one_letter_code
_entity_poly.pdbx_strand_id
1 'polypeptide(L)'
;MVTNAHERLTDVVAAVVEVAAEAAEAGTYTAEMGRALTAVVGKVGARVALDAEVRGFTSGWQEAVALTATQVTTEAQVFRMPERPPGPAEGP
;
A
#
# COMPACT_ATOMS: atom_id res chain seq x y z
N MET A 1 -6.75 -1.50 -19.90
CA MET A 1 -7.11 -2.29 -18.70
C MET A 1 -6.12 -1.94 -17.60
N VAL A 2 -6.54 -1.20 -16.58
CA VAL A 2 -5.66 -0.85 -15.45
C VAL A 2 -5.65 -2.05 -14.51
N THR A 3 -4.66 -2.93 -14.64
CA THR A 3 -4.48 -4.05 -13.71
C THR A 3 -4.33 -3.50 -12.29
N ASN A 4 -5.13 -4.01 -11.35
CA ASN A 4 -5.03 -3.65 -9.95
C ASN A 4 -3.63 -4.06 -9.44
N ALA A 5 -2.99 -3.22 -8.64
CA ALA A 5 -1.66 -3.52 -8.11
C ALA A 5 -1.64 -4.83 -7.29
N HIS A 6 -2.78 -5.19 -6.69
CA HIS A 6 -2.98 -6.47 -6.03
C HIS A 6 -2.99 -7.64 -7.03
N GLU A 7 -3.70 -7.53 -8.16
CA GLU A 7 -3.71 -8.55 -9.22
C GLU A 7 -2.29 -8.79 -9.75
N ARG A 8 -1.52 -7.72 -9.95
CA ARG A 8 -0.11 -7.83 -10.38
C ARG A 8 0.76 -8.58 -9.39
N LEU A 9 0.54 -8.38 -8.08
CA LEU A 9 1.28 -9.12 -7.06
C LEU A 9 0.89 -10.60 -7.06
N THR A 10 -0.40 -10.89 -7.19
CA THR A 10 -0.92 -12.26 -7.30
C THR A 10 -0.33 -12.99 -8.50
N ASP A 11 -0.26 -12.35 -9.66
CA ASP A 11 0.33 -12.92 -10.88
C ASP A 11 1.82 -13.25 -10.69
N VAL A 12 2.57 -12.36 -10.02
CA VAL A 12 3.99 -12.59 -9.72
C VAL A 12 4.17 -13.75 -8.74
N VAL A 13 3.33 -13.86 -7.71
CA VAL A 13 3.37 -14.98 -6.76
C VAL A 13 3.06 -16.29 -7.48
N ALA A 14 2.05 -16.31 -8.34
CA ALA A 14 1.69 -17.50 -9.13
C ALA A 14 2.87 -17.95 -10.01
N ALA A 15 3.49 -17.03 -10.76
CA ALA A 15 4.64 -17.34 -11.60
C ALA A 15 5.85 -17.84 -10.78
N VAL A 16 6.09 -17.26 -9.61
CA VAL A 16 7.18 -17.70 -8.71
C VAL A 16 6.95 -19.12 -8.20
N VAL A 17 5.71 -19.48 -7.86
CA VAL A 17 5.35 -20.82 -7.40
C VAL A 17 5.50 -21.84 -8.52
N GLU A 18 5.06 -21.49 -9.74
CA GLU A 18 5.20 -22.34 -10.93
C GLU A 18 6.69 -22.65 -11.20
N VAL A 19 7.54 -21.62 -11.24
CA VAL A 19 9.00 -21.78 -11.43
C VAL A 19 9.63 -22.62 -10.31
N ALA A 20 9.19 -22.44 -9.06
CA ALA A 20 9.68 -23.25 -7.95
C ALA A 20 9.28 -24.72 -8.09
N ALA A 21 8.04 -24.99 -8.52
CA ALA A 21 7.53 -26.34 -8.74
C ALA A 21 8.28 -27.04 -9.89
N GLU A 22 8.43 -26.37 -11.03
CA GLU A 22 9.20 -26.89 -12.18
C GLU A 22 10.65 -27.21 -11.80
N ALA A 23 11.30 -26.30 -11.06
CA ALA A 23 12.67 -26.52 -10.59
C ALA A 23 12.76 -27.71 -9.61
N ALA A 24 11.75 -27.88 -8.76
CA ALA A 24 11.68 -28.99 -7.80
C ALA A 24 11.48 -30.33 -8.53
N GLU A 25 10.57 -30.39 -9.50
CA GLU A 25 10.36 -31.57 -10.35
C GLU A 25 11.63 -31.93 -11.14
N ALA A 26 12.36 -30.93 -11.64
CA ALA A 26 13.63 -31.11 -12.32
C ALA A 26 14.81 -31.45 -11.37
N GLY A 27 14.61 -31.44 -10.05
CA GLY A 27 15.67 -31.66 -9.07
C GLY A 27 16.72 -30.55 -9.01
N THR A 28 16.39 -29.36 -9.51
CA THR A 28 17.29 -28.18 -9.56
C THR A 28 16.93 -27.10 -8.55
N TYR A 29 15.85 -27.29 -7.79
CA TYR A 29 15.46 -26.34 -6.73
C TYR A 29 16.51 -26.31 -5.61
N THR A 30 17.06 -25.13 -5.35
CA THR A 30 18.06 -24.90 -4.30
C THR A 30 17.59 -23.89 -3.25
N ALA A 31 18.23 -23.91 -2.09
CA ALA A 31 17.98 -22.90 -1.05
C ALA A 31 18.36 -21.47 -1.49
N GLU A 32 19.30 -21.32 -2.42
CA GLU A 32 19.64 -20.02 -3.01
C GLU A 32 18.52 -19.54 -3.95
N MET A 33 17.99 -20.43 -4.79
CA MET A 33 16.85 -20.13 -5.65
C MET A 33 15.62 -19.74 -4.82
N GLY A 34 15.30 -20.49 -3.75
CA GLY A 34 14.19 -20.14 -2.85
C GLY A 34 14.35 -18.75 -2.20
N ARG A 35 15.56 -18.37 -1.79
CA ARG A 35 15.86 -17.02 -1.28
C ARG A 35 15.72 -15.96 -2.36
N ALA A 36 16.20 -16.22 -3.57
CA ALA A 36 16.07 -15.29 -4.70
C ALA A 36 14.60 -15.04 -5.07
N LEU A 37 13.80 -16.11 -5.19
CA LEU A 37 12.37 -16.04 -5.47
C LEU A 37 11.62 -15.26 -4.37
N THR A 38 11.93 -15.52 -3.11
CA THR A 38 11.36 -14.77 -1.97
C THR A 38 11.72 -13.28 -2.04
N ALA A 39 12.97 -12.94 -2.39
CA ALA A 39 13.41 -11.56 -2.55
C ALA A 39 12.68 -10.84 -3.70
N VAL A 40 12.41 -11.55 -4.81
CA VAL A 40 11.62 -11.02 -5.93
C VAL A 40 10.19 -10.67 -5.47
N VAL A 41 9.50 -11.61 -4.82
CA VAL A 41 8.13 -11.37 -4.32
C VAL A 41 8.11 -10.20 -3.34
N GLY A 42 9.05 -10.18 -2.38
CA GLY A 42 9.15 -9.10 -1.41
C GLY A 42 9.39 -7.72 -2.05
N LYS A 43 10.25 -7.64 -3.05
CA LYS A 43 10.55 -6.39 -3.76
C LYS A 43 9.35 -5.89 -4.58
N VAL A 44 8.61 -6.79 -5.21
CA VAL A 44 7.39 -6.42 -5.94
C VAL A 44 6.30 -5.96 -4.97
N GLY A 45 6.10 -6.69 -3.86
CA GLY A 45 5.16 -6.30 -2.81
C GLY A 45 5.44 -4.91 -2.24
N ALA A 46 6.71 -4.59 -1.96
CA ALA A 46 7.11 -3.27 -1.47
C ALA A 46 6.81 -2.14 -2.48
N ARG A 47 7.00 -2.37 -3.77
CA ARG A 47 6.66 -1.40 -4.82
C ARG A 47 5.16 -1.17 -4.92
N VAL A 48 4.37 -2.25 -4.85
CA VAL A 48 2.90 -2.18 -4.86
C VAL A 48 2.38 -1.39 -3.65
N ALA A 49 2.95 -1.61 -2.46
CA ALA A 49 2.60 -0.86 -1.25
C ALA A 49 2.91 0.63 -1.42
N LEU A 50 4.12 0.97 -1.88
CA LEU A 50 4.51 2.36 -2.13
C LEU A 50 3.60 3.06 -3.15
N ASP A 51 3.26 2.38 -4.25
CA ASP A 51 2.34 2.92 -5.26
C ASP A 51 0.94 3.18 -4.68
N ALA A 52 0.47 2.31 -3.78
CA ALA A 52 -0.80 2.51 -3.09
C ALA A 52 -0.76 3.71 -2.13
N GLU A 53 0.32 3.87 -1.38
CA GLU A 53 0.55 5.01 -0.49
C GLU A 53 0.56 6.34 -1.25
N VAL A 54 1.30 6.41 -2.36
CA VAL A 54 1.39 7.62 -3.21
C VAL A 54 0.03 7.98 -3.80
N ARG A 55 -0.75 6.98 -4.26
CA ARG A 55 -2.10 7.20 -4.78
C ARG A 55 -3.04 7.70 -3.68
N GLY A 56 -3.01 7.09 -2.49
CA GLY A 56 -3.82 7.52 -1.35
C GLY A 56 -3.48 8.94 -0.89
N PHE A 57 -2.20 9.29 -0.87
CA PHE A 57 -1.76 10.66 -0.59
C PHE A 57 -2.30 11.65 -1.63
N THR A 58 -2.18 11.31 -2.92
CA THR A 58 -2.62 12.17 -4.02
C THR A 58 -4.14 12.38 -3.99
N SER A 59 -4.93 11.33 -3.78
CA SER A 59 -6.39 11.44 -3.69
C SER A 59 -6.81 12.25 -2.46
N GLY A 60 -6.22 11.98 -1.29
CA GLY A 60 -6.52 12.74 -0.08
C GLY A 60 -6.14 14.23 -0.19
N TRP A 61 -5.04 14.53 -0.87
CA TRP A 61 -4.66 15.93 -1.17
C TRP A 61 -5.66 16.60 -2.11
N GLN A 62 -6.07 15.92 -3.19
CA GLN A 62 -7.08 16.44 -4.11
C GLN A 62 -8.42 16.70 -3.43
N GLU A 63 -8.85 15.81 -2.53
CA GLU A 63 -10.04 15.99 -1.70
C GLU A 63 -9.90 17.20 -0.77
N ALA A 64 -8.76 17.35 -0.09
CA ALA A 64 -8.49 18.50 0.79
C ALA A 64 -8.51 19.84 0.03
N VAL A 65 -7.90 19.88 -1.17
CA VAL A 65 -7.92 21.06 -2.04
C VAL A 65 -9.35 21.35 -2.53
N ALA A 66 -10.10 20.33 -2.93
CA ALA A 66 -11.49 20.50 -3.35
C ALA A 66 -12.37 21.05 -2.22
N LEU A 67 -12.23 20.53 -1.00
CA LEU A 67 -12.92 21.05 0.19
C LEU A 67 -12.56 22.51 0.46
N THR A 68 -11.27 22.86 0.38
CA THR A 68 -10.79 24.24 0.58
C THR A 68 -11.35 25.18 -0.49
N ALA A 69 -11.35 24.77 -1.77
CA ALA A 69 -11.90 25.57 -2.86
C ALA A 69 -13.41 25.80 -2.72
N THR A 70 -14.14 24.80 -2.23
CA THR A 70 -15.59 24.88 -1.97
C THR A 70 -15.91 25.75 -0.73
N GLN A 71 -15.00 25.80 0.25
CA GLN A 71 -15.10 26.68 1.42
C GLN A 71 -14.78 28.14 1.08
N VAL A 72 -13.83 28.40 0.18
CA VAL A 72 -13.50 29.77 -0.29
C VAL A 72 -14.70 30.42 -1.01
N THR A 73 -15.56 29.63 -1.65
CA THR A 73 -16.81 30.12 -2.27
C THR A 73 -17.98 30.30 -1.29
N THR A 74 -17.85 29.83 -0.03
CA THR A 74 -18.97 29.73 0.94
C THR A 74 -18.71 30.49 2.25
N GLU A 75 -17.80 31.47 2.25
CA GLU A 75 -17.30 32.22 3.43
C GLU A 75 -16.23 31.47 4.26
N ALA A 76 -15.21 32.24 4.68
CA ALA A 76 -14.03 31.76 5.39
C ALA A 76 -14.39 31.14 6.75
N GLN A 77 -14.45 29.81 6.83
CA GLN A 77 -14.55 29.09 8.09
C GLN A 77 -13.16 28.66 8.59
N VAL A 78 -12.81 29.15 9.78
CA VAL A 78 -11.60 28.75 10.52
C VAL A 78 -11.78 27.34 11.05
N PHE A 79 -11.06 26.38 10.46
CA PHE A 79 -11.01 25.01 10.98
C PHE A 79 -9.99 24.95 12.13
N ARG A 80 -10.46 24.74 13.37
CA ARG A 80 -9.58 24.41 14.50
C ARG A 80 -9.38 22.90 14.58
N MET A 81 -8.14 22.47 14.77
CA MET A 81 -7.80 21.08 15.09
C MET A 81 -8.62 20.61 16.31
N PRO A 82 -9.24 19.42 16.27
CA PRO A 82 -9.88 18.86 17.45
C PRO A 82 -8.83 18.57 18.50
N GLU A 83 -8.93 19.25 19.64
CA GLU A 83 -8.14 18.95 20.84
C GLU A 83 -8.36 17.48 21.23
N ARG A 84 -7.28 16.75 21.49
CA ARG A 84 -7.31 15.38 21.99
C ARG A 84 -8.18 15.37 23.27
N PRO A 85 -9.19 14.49 23.38
CA PRO A 85 -10.01 14.44 24.58
C PRO A 85 -9.13 14.11 25.79
N PRO A 86 -9.33 14.76 26.94
CA PRO A 86 -8.55 14.48 28.13
C PRO A 86 -8.74 13.00 28.51
N GLY A 87 -7.62 12.32 28.78
CA GLY A 87 -7.63 10.97 29.32
C GLY A 87 -8.39 10.92 30.66
N PRO A 88 -8.87 9.73 31.06
CA PRO A 88 -9.69 9.60 32.26
C PRO A 88 -8.93 10.14 33.48
N ALA A 89 -9.63 10.94 34.29
CA ALA A 89 -9.11 11.45 35.55
C ALA A 89 -8.76 10.28 36.46
N GLU A 90 -7.47 10.14 36.80
CA GLU A 90 -7.08 9.35 37.96
C GLU A 90 -7.62 10.07 39.20
N GLY A 91 -8.67 9.50 39.78
CA GLY A 91 -9.23 9.96 41.04
C GLY A 91 -8.33 9.58 42.23
N PRO A 92 -8.48 10.28 43.37
CA PRO A 92 -7.65 10.11 44.56
C PRO A 92 -7.80 8.75 45.25
#